data_AF-D9PJ69-F1
#
_entry.id   AF-D9PJ69-F1
#
_cell.length_a   1.000
_cell.length_b   1.000
_cell.length_c   1.000
_cell.angle_alpha   90.00
_cell.angle_beta   90.00
_cell.angle_gamma   90.00
#
_symmetry.space_group_name_H-M   'P 1'
#
loop_
_entity.id
_entity.type
_entity.pdbx_description
1 polymer ?
#
loop_
_entity_poly.entity_id
_entity_poly.type
_entity_poly.pdbx_seq_one_letter_code
_entity_poly.pdbx_strand_id
1 'polypeptide(L)'
;MDKEDLQTLRLMDEIDHNGIHSQRELSQRLNISLGLVNTFLKRLVNKGYFKVTSMPRNRVKYFLTPEGLARKTKLTAEYLRYSVNFYRDIKDLLLDKYAEMEKNQVKSILFFGAGEVADLAYLYLQLTP
;
A
#
# COMPACT_ATOMS: atom_id res chain seq x y z
N MET A 1 4.97 -3.12 -8.60
CA MET A 1 5.42 -3.49 -7.24
C MET A 1 4.56 -4.65 -6.79
N ASP A 2 5.15 -5.67 -6.19
CA ASP A 2 4.41 -6.88 -5.85
C ASP A 2 3.55 -6.66 -4.60
N LYS A 3 2.41 -7.36 -4.52
CA LYS A 3 1.48 -7.26 -3.38
C LYS A 3 2.16 -7.57 -2.05
N GLU A 4 3.10 -8.51 -2.06
CA GLU A 4 3.86 -8.91 -0.88
C GLU A 4 4.82 -7.81 -0.40
N ASP A 5 5.46 -7.07 -1.32
CA ASP A 5 6.32 -5.93 -0.99
C ASP A 5 5.50 -4.77 -0.40
N LEU A 6 4.30 -4.51 -0.93
CA LEU A 6 3.39 -3.51 -0.36
C LEU A 6 2.95 -3.89 1.07
N GLN A 7 2.59 -5.15 1.28
CA GLN A 7 2.22 -5.64 2.62
C GLN A 7 3.39 -5.59 3.58
N THR A 8 4.60 -5.91 3.11
CA THR A 8 5.84 -5.79 3.89
C THR A 8 6.10 -4.34 4.28
N LEU A 9 6.01 -3.40 3.34
CA LEU A 9 6.19 -1.97 3.62
C LEU A 9 5.18 -1.49 4.68
N ARG A 10 3.89 -1.81 4.52
CA ARG A 10 2.85 -1.44 5.49
C ARG A 10 3.08 -2.04 6.88
N LEU A 11 3.52 -3.30 6.95
CA LEU A 11 3.87 -3.94 8.21
C LEU A 11 5.06 -3.24 8.88
N MET A 12 6.08 -2.88 8.10
CA MET A 12 7.25 -2.15 8.60
C MET A 12 6.89 -0.73 9.07
N ASP A 13 5.96 -0.05 8.39
CA ASP A 13 5.43 1.24 8.82
C ASP A 13 4.66 1.17 10.13
N GLU A 14 3.77 0.18 10.27
CA GLU A 14 2.94 0.03 11.46
C GLU A 14 3.76 -0.23 12.72
N ILE A 15 4.78 -1.09 12.61
CA ILE A 15 5.67 -1.42 13.73
C ILE A 15 6.51 -0.21 14.15
N ASP A 16 6.97 0.59 13.19
CA ASP A 16 7.82 1.77 13.43
C ASP A 16 7.06 2.91 14.13
N HIS A 17 5.81 3.18 13.73
CA HIS A 17 5.06 4.34 14.24
C HIS A 17 4.52 4.18 15.68
N ASN A 18 4.32 2.96 16.17
CA ASN A 18 3.52 2.73 17.38
C ASN A 18 4.18 1.82 18.43
N GLY A 19 5.37 1.27 18.14
CA GLY A 19 6.32 0.70 19.11
C GLY A 19 5.90 -0.55 19.90
N ILE A 20 4.62 -0.84 20.08
CA ILE A 20 4.10 -2.04 20.77
C ILE A 20 2.82 -2.48 20.07
N HIS A 21 2.93 -3.53 19.26
CA HIS A 21 1.77 -4.21 18.70
C HIS A 21 1.78 -5.69 18.98
N SER A 22 0.64 -6.23 19.40
CA SER A 22 0.41 -7.66 19.28
C SER A 22 0.25 -8.03 17.80
N GLN A 23 0.57 -9.27 17.44
CA GLN A 23 0.31 -9.77 16.07
C GLN A 23 -1.18 -9.64 15.69
N ARG A 24 -2.08 -9.69 16.67
CA ARG A 24 -3.53 -9.53 16.48
C ARG A 24 -3.91 -8.09 16.15
N GLU A 25 -3.29 -7.11 16.79
CA GLU A 25 -3.48 -5.69 16.45
C GLU A 25 -2.97 -5.39 15.04
N LEU A 26 -1.78 -5.92 14.68
CA LEU A 26 -1.25 -5.79 13.33
C LEU A 26 -2.19 -6.43 12.28
N SER A 27 -2.76 -7.59 12.58
CA SER A 27 -3.73 -8.27 11.72
C SER A 27 -4.97 -7.41 11.46
N GLN A 28 -5.52 -6.79 12.51
CA GLN A 28 -6.69 -5.89 12.39
C GLN A 28 -6.37 -4.63 11.60
N ARG A 29 -5.24 -3.97 11.87
CA ARG A 29 -4.85 -2.73 11.18
C ARG A 29 -4.51 -2.94 9.72
N LEU A 30 -3.80 -4.03 9.41
CA LEU A 30 -3.37 -4.35 8.05
C LEU A 30 -4.44 -5.09 7.24
N ASN A 31 -5.56 -5.46 7.87
CA ASN A 31 -6.63 -6.26 7.28
C ASN A 31 -6.11 -7.55 6.61
N ILE A 32 -5.24 -8.28 7.31
CA ILE A 32 -4.69 -9.57 6.89
C ILE A 32 -4.79 -10.57 8.03
N SER A 33 -4.71 -11.88 7.74
CA SER A 33 -4.81 -12.91 8.77
C SER A 33 -3.62 -12.86 9.75
N LEU A 34 -3.88 -13.27 11.00
CA LEU A 34 -2.83 -13.41 12.03
C LEU A 34 -1.68 -14.33 11.57
N GLY A 35 -2.00 -15.39 10.82
CA GLY A 35 -1.01 -16.31 10.25
C GLY A 35 -0.10 -15.64 9.22
N LEU A 36 -0.64 -14.75 8.39
CA LEU A 36 0.17 -13.96 7.44
C LEU A 36 1.07 -12.98 8.16
N VAL A 37 0.54 -12.25 9.17
CA VAL A 37 1.36 -11.38 10.03
C VAL A 37 2.52 -12.14 10.65
N ASN A 38 2.25 -13.29 11.26
CA ASN A 38 3.29 -14.11 11.90
C ASN A 38 4.35 -14.58 10.88
N THR A 39 3.91 -15.00 9.70
CA THR A 39 4.81 -15.44 8.61
C THR A 39 5.71 -14.30 8.14
N PHE A 40 5.14 -13.12 7.91
CA PHE A 40 5.92 -11.95 7.52
C PHE A 40 6.89 -11.52 8.62
N LEU A 41 6.45 -11.44 9.87
CA LEU A 41 7.31 -11.09 10.99
C LEU A 41 8.49 -12.05 11.13
N LYS A 42 8.24 -13.36 11.13
CA LYS A 42 9.31 -14.37 11.17
C LYS A 42 10.30 -14.21 10.03
N ARG A 43 9.81 -13.96 8.81
CA ARG A 43 10.67 -13.76 7.64
C ARG A 43 11.52 -12.49 7.78
N LEU A 44 10.94 -11.38 8.22
CA LEU A 44 11.66 -10.11 8.38
C LEU A 44 12.70 -10.17 9.52
N VAL A 45 12.40 -10.93 10.58
CA VAL A 45 13.37 -11.24 11.64
C VAL A 45 14.51 -12.11 11.13
N ASN A 46 14.20 -13.18 10.39
CA ASN A 46 15.22 -14.06 9.80
C ASN A 46 16.12 -13.33 8.79
N LYS A 47 15.61 -12.28 8.14
CA LYS A 47 16.37 -11.40 7.24
C LYS A 47 17.18 -10.32 7.98
N GLY A 48 17.12 -10.25 9.32
CA GLY A 48 17.85 -9.25 10.09
C GLY A 48 17.20 -7.86 10.13
N TYR A 49 16.01 -7.68 9.55
CA TYR A 49 15.35 -6.37 9.49
C TYR A 49 14.68 -5.98 10.81
N PHE A 50 14.32 -6.96 11.63
CA PHE A 50 13.82 -6.73 12.99
C PHE A 50 14.59 -7.53 14.02
N LYS A 51 14.86 -6.89 15.15
CA LYS A 51 15.26 -7.56 16.38
C LYS A 51 14.04 -7.80 17.25
N VAL A 52 13.94 -9.00 17.80
CA VAL A 52 12.84 -9.40 18.68
C VAL A 52 13.29 -9.35 20.13
N THR A 53 12.45 -8.84 21.02
CA THR A 53 12.69 -8.86 22.46
C THR A 53 11.45 -9.33 23.20
N SER A 54 11.61 -10.35 24.05
CA SER A 54 10.56 -10.84 24.93
C SER A 54 10.32 -9.86 26.07
N MET A 55 9.05 -9.61 26.36
CA MET A 55 8.58 -8.73 27.43
C MET A 55 7.79 -9.54 28.47
N PRO A 56 7.70 -9.05 29.73
CA PRO A 56 6.85 -9.66 30.74
C PRO A 56 5.41 -9.87 30.24
N ARG A 57 4.72 -10.90 30.77
CA ARG A 57 3.37 -11.31 30.36
C ARG A 57 3.28 -11.87 28.92
N ASN A 58 4.30 -12.61 28.47
CA ASN A 58 4.36 -13.27 27.15
C ASN A 58 4.14 -12.31 25.97
N ARG A 59 4.61 -11.07 26.10
CA ARG A 59 4.55 -10.07 25.03
C ARG A 59 5.85 -10.06 24.25
N VAL A 60 5.79 -9.61 23.00
CA VAL A 60 6.95 -9.50 22.11
C VAL A 60 7.04 -8.08 21.59
N LYS A 61 8.24 -7.50 21.58
CA LYS A 61 8.52 -6.21 20.96
C LYS A 61 9.45 -6.40 19.77
N TYR A 62 9.13 -5.71 18.67
CA TYR A 62 9.90 -5.71 17.43
C TYR A 62 10.60 -4.36 17.31
N PHE A 63 11.90 -4.38 17.05
CA PHE A 63 12.72 -3.19 16.86
C PHE A 63 13.32 -3.22 15.46
N LEU A 64 13.12 -2.14 14.71
CA LEU A 64 13.71 -2.01 13.38
C LEU A 64 15.23 -1.89 13.52
N THR A 65 15.98 -2.68 12.76
CA THR A 65 17.44 -2.59 12.69
C THR A 65 17.86 -1.54 11.66
N PRO A 66 19.12 -1.08 11.64
CA PRO A 66 19.62 -0.22 10.56
C PRO A 66 19.43 -0.83 9.16
N GLU A 67 19.59 -2.15 9.03
CA GLU A 67 19.32 -2.87 7.79
C GLU A 67 17.82 -2.88 7.43
N GLY A 68 16.96 -3.07 8.43
CA GLY A 68 15.50 -2.96 8.26
C GLY A 68 15.08 -1.57 7.81
N LEU A 69 15.67 -0.52 8.38
CA LEU A 69 15.43 0.86 7.97
C LEU A 69 15.86 1.08 6.50
N ALA A 70 17.03 0.59 6.11
CA ALA A 70 17.49 0.66 4.72
C ALA A 70 16.52 -0.06 3.76
N ARG A 71 16.02 -1.26 4.11
CA ARG A 71 15.02 -1.97 3.30
C ARG A 71 13.71 -1.21 3.23
N LYS A 72 13.23 -0.66 4.35
CA LYS A 72 12.00 0.14 4.41
C LYS A 72 12.10 1.35 3.49
N THR A 73 13.20 2.10 3.53
CA THR A 73 13.45 3.25 2.65
C THR A 73 13.46 2.84 1.18
N LYS A 74 14.13 1.73 0.84
CA LYS A 74 14.13 1.20 -0.53
C LYS A 74 12.72 0.84 -1.01
N LEU A 75 11.95 0.12 -0.20
CA LEU A 75 10.56 -0.22 -0.50
C LEU A 75 9.67 1.02 -0.67
N THR A 76 9.89 2.04 0.16
CA THR A 76 9.16 3.32 0.07
C THR A 76 9.45 4.00 -1.26
N ALA A 77 10.71 4.08 -1.68
CA ALA A 77 11.07 4.66 -2.98
C ALA A 77 10.50 3.86 -4.17
N GLU A 78 10.52 2.53 -4.07
CA GLU A 78 9.89 1.63 -5.06
C GLU A 78 8.38 1.84 -5.15
N TYR A 79 7.71 2.00 -4.00
CA TYR A 79 6.29 2.31 -3.92
C TYR A 79 5.96 3.65 -4.56
N LEU A 80 6.69 4.72 -4.22
CA LEU A 80 6.46 6.04 -4.81
C LEU A 80 6.60 6.03 -6.33
N ARG A 81 7.64 5.38 -6.86
CA ARG A 81 7.83 5.23 -8.31
C ARG A 81 6.68 4.43 -8.95
N TYR A 82 6.24 3.36 -8.29
CA TYR A 82 5.09 2.57 -8.75
C TYR A 82 3.81 3.40 -8.77
N SER A 83 3.53 4.16 -7.70
CA SER A 83 2.33 4.99 -7.59
C SER A 83 2.27 6.08 -8.65
N VAL A 84 3.39 6.75 -8.94
CA VAL A 84 3.45 7.76 -10.02
C VAL A 84 3.12 7.15 -11.37
N ASN A 85 3.68 5.98 -11.68
CA ASN A 85 3.36 5.30 -12.94
C ASN A 85 1.91 4.85 -12.98
N PHE A 86 1.38 4.30 -11.88
CA PHE A 86 -0.03 3.91 -11.79
C PHE A 86 -0.99 5.08 -12.05
N TYR A 87 -0.71 6.27 -11.51
CA TYR A 87 -1.53 7.47 -11.82
C TYR A 87 -1.42 7.89 -13.29
N ARG A 88 -0.24 7.75 -13.91
CA ARG A 88 -0.07 7.99 -15.35
C ARG A 88 -0.91 7.01 -16.17
N ASP A 89 -0.85 5.72 -15.84
CA ASP A 89 -1.59 4.67 -16.53
C ASP A 89 -3.12 4.87 -16.39
N ILE A 90 -3.60 5.27 -15.21
CA ILE A 90 -5.01 5.62 -15.00
C ILE A 90 -5.42 6.79 -15.89
N LYS A 91 -4.60 7.85 -15.93
CA LYS A 91 -4.89 9.02 -16.76
C LYS A 91 -5.04 8.61 -18.23
N ASP A 92 -4.07 7.88 -18.76
CA ASP A 92 -4.05 7.48 -20.17
C ASP A 92 -5.27 6.58 -20.48
N LEU A 93 -5.58 5.63 -19.60
CA LEU A 93 -6.78 4.78 -19.72
C LEU A 93 -8.09 5.60 -19.74
N LEU A 94 -8.22 6.60 -18.87
CA LEU A 94 -9.42 7.43 -18.78
C LEU A 94 -9.59 8.29 -20.05
N LEU A 95 -8.51 8.92 -20.52
CA LEU A 95 -8.54 9.73 -21.73
C LEU A 95 -8.90 8.90 -22.96
N ASP A 96 -8.31 7.71 -23.11
CA ASP A 96 -8.65 6.79 -24.19
C ASP A 96 -10.13 6.39 -24.15
N LYS A 97 -10.69 6.17 -22.95
CA LYS A 97 -12.12 5.85 -22.79
C LYS A 97 -13.03 7.03 -23.11
N TYR A 98 -12.63 8.25 -22.77
CA TYR A 98 -13.40 9.45 -23.14
C TYR A 98 -13.39 9.69 -24.64
N ALA A 99 -12.25 9.52 -25.31
CA ALA A 99 -12.17 9.62 -26.77
C ALA A 99 -13.06 8.55 -27.46
N GLU A 100 -13.10 7.33 -26.93
CA GLU A 100 -14.00 6.28 -27.41
C GLU A 100 -15.48 6.65 -27.22
N MET A 101 -15.83 7.20 -26.05
CA MET A 101 -17.19 7.65 -25.74
C MET A 101 -17.63 8.82 -26.63
N GLU A 102 -16.75 9.78 -26.89
CA GLU A 102 -17.00 10.91 -27.79
C GLU A 102 -17.27 10.42 -29.22
N LYS A 103 -16.44 9.52 -29.74
CA LYS A 103 -16.63 8.89 -31.06
C LYS A 103 -17.97 8.17 -31.17
N ASN A 104 -18.44 7.57 -30.07
CA ASN A 104 -19.72 6.88 -29.97
C ASN A 104 -20.89 7.81 -29.58
N GLN A 105 -20.67 9.13 -29.53
CA GLN A 105 -21.67 10.15 -29.21
C GLN A 105 -22.36 9.94 -27.85
N VAL A 106 -21.64 9.40 -26.87
CA VAL A 106 -22.14 9.26 -25.50
C VAL A 106 -22.28 10.65 -24.87
N LYS A 107 -23.49 11.01 -24.44
CA LYS A 107 -23.80 12.35 -23.89
C LYS A 107 -23.88 12.41 -22.36
N SER A 108 -23.88 11.25 -21.70
CA SER A 108 -24.07 11.15 -20.26
C SER A 108 -23.23 10.01 -19.69
N ILE A 109 -22.44 10.32 -18.65
CA ILE A 109 -21.59 9.38 -17.94
C ILE A 109 -22.02 9.38 -16.48
N LEU A 110 -22.17 8.18 -15.89
CA LEU A 110 -22.42 7.99 -14.46
C LEU A 110 -21.17 7.40 -13.82
N PHE A 111 -20.61 8.08 -12.82
CA PHE A 111 -19.58 7.51 -11.95
C PHE A 111 -20.23 6.78 -10.78
N PHE A 112 -19.94 5.49 -10.64
CA PHE A 112 -20.45 4.69 -9.52
C PHE A 112 -19.37 4.52 -8.45
N GLY A 113 -19.55 5.22 -7.32
CA GLY A 113 -18.59 5.29 -6.21
C GLY A 113 -17.97 6.69 -6.08
N ALA A 114 -17.40 6.96 -4.90
CA ALA A 114 -16.80 8.25 -4.55
C ALA A 114 -15.38 8.06 -3.99
N GLY A 115 -14.57 7.31 -4.73
CA GLY A 115 -13.15 7.10 -4.41
C GLY A 115 -12.24 7.92 -5.32
N GLU A 116 -10.94 7.91 -5.03
CA GLU A 116 -9.92 8.69 -5.78
C GLU A 116 -9.98 8.52 -7.30
N VAL A 117 -10.29 7.32 -7.78
CA VAL A 117 -10.42 7.06 -9.23
C VAL A 117 -11.63 7.78 -9.83
N ALA A 118 -12.73 7.90 -9.09
CA ALA A 118 -13.90 8.65 -9.53
C ALA A 118 -13.61 10.16 -9.58
N ASP A 119 -12.86 10.68 -8.61
CA ASP A 119 -12.42 12.08 -8.61
C ASP A 119 -11.51 12.39 -9.79
N LEU A 120 -10.55 11.50 -10.08
CA LEU A 120 -9.67 11.63 -11.25
C LEU A 120 -10.44 11.53 -12.56
N ALA A 121 -11.38 10.59 -12.66
CA ALA A 121 -12.25 10.45 -13.82
C ALA A 121 -13.04 11.75 -14.07
N TYR A 122 -13.67 12.29 -13.04
CA TYR A 122 -14.39 13.57 -13.15
C TYR A 122 -13.46 14.72 -13.56
N LEU A 123 -12.29 14.84 -12.92
CA LEU A 123 -11.31 15.88 -13.22
C LEU A 123 -10.83 15.81 -14.68
N TYR A 124 -10.46 14.63 -15.17
CA TYR A 124 -9.98 14.48 -16.55
C TYR A 124 -11.08 14.63 -17.60
N LEU A 125 -12.33 14.28 -17.26
CA LEU A 125 -13.47 14.55 -18.13
C LEU A 125 -13.64 16.06 -18.37
N GLN A 126 -13.45 16.90 -17.34
CA GLN A 126 -13.51 18.37 -17.48
C GLN A 126 -12.37 18.98 -18.30
N LEU A 127 -11.24 18.28 -18.39
CA LEU A 127 -10.06 18.73 -19.13
C LEU A 127 -10.06 18.25 -20.59
N THR A 128 -10.98 17.36 -20.95
CA THR A 128 -11.20 16.95 -22.33
C THR A 128 -12.04 18.04 -23.03
N PRO A 129 -11.55 18.66 -24.11
CA PRO A 129 -12.24 19.73 -24.82
C PRO A 129 -13.54 19.29 -25.52
#